data_AF-A0A7S1I8G1-F1
#
_entry.id   AF-A0A7S1I8G1-F1
#
_cell.length_a   1.000
_cell.length_b   1.000
_cell.length_c   1.000
_cell.angle_alpha   90.00
_cell.angle_beta   90.00
_cell.angle_gamma   90.00
#
_symmetry.space_group_name_H-M   'P 1'
#
loop_
_entity.id
_entity.type
_entity.pdbx_description
1 polymer ?
#
loop_
_entity_poly.entity_id
_entity_poly.type
_entity_poly.pdbx_seq_one_letter_code
_entity_poly.pdbx_strand_id
1 'polypeptide(L)'
;NNPAALLETHTGRCGEWANCFVLCCRAMGYTTRWIHDLTDHVWAEYYSEQLQRWVHLDPCENAFDTPKMYESGWGKQLTYVFAHSCEETVEVTQRYTSKWPELQSRRMLASETWVQQLIQSTNATVFGRLSETQRRIVQDRQARERIELAQQEGQLQPGEQLPRQTGDLQWRQQRGEMGKE
;
A
#
# COMPACT_ATOMS: atom_id res chain seq x y z
N ASN A 1 -3.64 12.55 -14.09
CA ASN A 1 -2.92 11.43 -13.45
C ASN A 1 -2.54 10.39 -14.51
N ASN A 2 -1.55 10.68 -15.35
CA ASN A 2 -1.09 9.78 -16.42
C ASN A 2 0.36 9.35 -16.08
N PRO A 3 0.62 8.07 -15.77
CA PRO A 3 1.96 7.64 -15.37
C PRO A 3 2.99 7.73 -16.50
N ALA A 4 2.57 7.67 -17.77
CA ALA A 4 3.50 7.84 -18.90
C ALA A 4 4.12 9.24 -18.93
N ALA A 5 3.36 10.29 -18.57
CA ALA A 5 3.89 11.64 -18.49
C ALA A 5 4.95 11.81 -17.38
N LEU A 6 4.89 10.97 -16.34
CA LEU A 6 5.84 11.02 -15.22
C LEU A 6 7.23 10.47 -15.62
N LEU A 7 7.30 9.68 -16.70
CA LEU A 7 8.55 9.25 -17.32
C LEU A 7 9.25 10.38 -18.08
N GLU A 8 8.60 11.53 -18.25
CA GLU A 8 9.20 12.73 -18.84
C GLU A 8 9.50 13.77 -17.76
N THR A 9 8.54 13.98 -16.84
CA THR A 9 8.68 15.04 -15.82
C THR A 9 9.63 14.66 -14.68
N HIS A 10 9.77 13.37 -14.37
CA HIS A 10 10.64 12.83 -13.31
C HIS A 10 10.48 13.53 -11.95
N THR A 11 9.29 14.04 -11.64
CA THR A 11 9.06 14.82 -10.43
C THR A 11 7.62 14.79 -9.96
N GLY A 12 7.41 15.01 -8.66
CA GLY A 12 6.10 15.04 -8.01
C GLY A 12 6.17 14.75 -6.52
N ARG A 13 5.04 14.37 -5.94
CA ARG A 13 4.86 13.97 -4.53
C ARG A 13 4.55 12.48 -4.46
N CYS A 14 4.13 11.98 -3.30
CA CYS A 14 3.93 10.54 -3.11
C CYS A 14 3.00 9.90 -4.14
N GLY A 15 1.95 10.61 -4.57
CA GLY A 15 1.06 10.19 -5.64
C GLY A 15 1.77 9.92 -6.97
N GLU A 16 2.57 10.87 -7.45
CA GLU A 16 3.33 10.71 -8.69
C GLU A 16 4.43 9.65 -8.57
N TRP A 17 5.17 9.63 -7.46
CA TRP A 17 6.23 8.65 -7.21
C TRP A 17 5.68 7.22 -7.19
N ALA A 18 4.64 6.95 -6.42
CA ALA A 18 4.00 5.65 -6.40
C ALA A 18 3.45 5.27 -7.78
N ASN A 19 2.88 6.21 -8.53
CA ASN A 19 2.21 5.91 -9.81
C ASN A 19 3.20 5.53 -10.89
N CYS A 20 4.29 6.30 -10.99
CA CYS A 20 5.40 5.97 -11.88
C CYS A 20 6.06 4.63 -11.48
N PHE A 21 6.27 4.41 -10.18
CA PHE A 21 6.90 3.19 -9.68
C PHE A 21 6.08 1.93 -9.98
N VAL A 22 4.77 1.94 -9.72
CA VAL A 22 3.88 0.80 -10.04
C VAL A 22 3.85 0.53 -11.55
N LEU A 23 3.88 1.57 -12.39
CA LEU A 23 4.04 1.40 -13.85
C LEU A 23 5.33 0.63 -14.17
N CYS A 24 6.47 1.06 -13.63
CA CYS A 24 7.76 0.42 -13.86
C CYS A 24 7.77 -1.06 -13.40
N CYS A 25 7.26 -1.35 -12.20
CA CYS A 25 7.17 -2.72 -11.69
C CYS A 25 6.35 -3.62 -12.63
N ARG A 26 5.18 -3.13 -13.08
CA ARG A 26 4.34 -3.89 -14.00
C ARG A 26 4.97 -4.08 -15.37
N ALA A 27 5.66 -3.06 -15.89
CA ALA A 27 6.38 -3.16 -17.16
C ALA A 27 7.49 -4.22 -17.12
N MET A 28 8.11 -4.43 -15.95
CA MET A 28 9.10 -5.49 -15.70
C MET A 28 8.47 -6.87 -15.42
N GLY A 29 7.14 -6.99 -15.39
CA GLY A 29 6.45 -8.25 -15.15
C GLY A 29 6.24 -8.62 -13.68
N TYR A 30 6.51 -7.70 -12.73
CA TYR A 30 6.22 -7.95 -11.33
C TYR A 30 4.71 -7.91 -11.06
N THR A 31 4.23 -8.87 -10.25
CA THR A 31 2.88 -8.78 -9.68
C THR A 31 2.89 -7.68 -8.62
N THR A 32 2.16 -6.60 -8.89
CA THR A 32 2.21 -5.36 -8.08
C THR A 32 0.81 -4.87 -7.75
N ARG A 33 0.64 -4.39 -6.52
CA ARG A 33 -0.54 -3.68 -6.02
C ARG A 33 -0.22 -2.21 -5.80
N TRP A 34 -1.18 -1.36 -6.12
CA TRP A 34 -1.26 0.02 -5.67
C TRP A 34 -1.87 0.05 -4.27
N ILE A 35 -1.21 0.69 -3.32
CA ILE A 35 -1.71 0.79 -1.95
C ILE A 35 -2.21 2.20 -1.68
N HIS A 36 -3.42 2.28 -1.11
CA HIS A 36 -4.09 3.51 -0.77
C HIS A 36 -4.43 3.52 0.71
N ASP A 37 -3.74 4.38 1.46
CA ASP A 37 -4.04 4.74 2.83
C ASP A 37 -4.95 5.97 2.84
N LEU A 38 -6.13 5.82 3.45
CA LEU A 38 -7.12 6.89 3.53
C LEU A 38 -6.65 8.11 4.34
N THR A 39 -5.51 8.02 5.02
CA THR A 39 -4.86 9.14 5.72
C THR A 39 -3.84 9.87 4.85
N ASP A 40 -4.15 10.03 3.56
CA ASP A 40 -3.40 10.82 2.57
C ASP A 40 -1.96 10.31 2.30
N HIS A 41 -1.83 9.00 2.02
CA HIS A 41 -0.58 8.44 1.48
C HIS A 41 -0.83 7.25 0.55
N VAL A 42 0.10 7.02 -0.36
CA VAL A 42 0.03 5.93 -1.34
C VAL A 42 1.42 5.35 -1.59
N TRP A 43 1.47 4.06 -1.86
CA TRP A 43 2.71 3.32 -2.10
C TRP A 43 2.43 2.04 -2.89
N ALA A 44 3.34 1.07 -2.90
CA ALA A 44 3.21 -0.18 -3.64
C ALA A 44 3.42 -1.42 -2.77
N GLU A 45 2.85 -2.54 -3.19
CA GLU A 45 3.30 -3.87 -2.77
C GLU A 45 3.69 -4.67 -4.01
N TYR A 46 4.67 -5.55 -3.89
CA TYR A 46 4.92 -6.59 -4.89
C TYR A 46 4.83 -7.98 -4.27
N TYR A 47 4.42 -8.96 -5.07
CA TYR A 47 4.41 -10.35 -4.64
C TYR A 47 5.80 -10.96 -4.87
N SER A 48 6.46 -11.40 -3.81
CA SER A 48 7.75 -12.09 -3.89
C SER A 48 7.51 -13.58 -4.02
N GLU A 49 7.85 -14.16 -5.18
CA GLU A 49 7.79 -15.61 -5.39
C GLU A 49 8.79 -16.36 -4.50
N GLN A 50 9.90 -15.74 -4.10
CA GLN A 50 10.86 -16.38 -3.20
C GLN A 50 10.34 -16.42 -1.76
N LEU A 51 9.72 -15.34 -1.29
CA LEU A 51 9.19 -15.24 0.08
C LEU A 51 7.76 -15.78 0.20
N GLN A 52 7.09 -16.01 -0.93
CA GLN A 52 5.70 -16.46 -1.03
C GLN A 52 4.71 -15.53 -0.31
N ARG A 53 4.99 -14.22 -0.29
CA ARG A 53 4.17 -13.18 0.34
C ARG A 53 4.27 -11.83 -0.38
N TRP A 54 3.34 -10.93 -0.06
CA TRP A 54 3.44 -9.53 -0.45
C TRP A 54 4.50 -8.82 0.39
N VAL A 55 5.22 -7.91 -0.26
CA VAL A 55 6.29 -7.12 0.31
C VAL A 55 5.98 -5.66 0.06
N HIS A 56 6.03 -4.87 1.13
CA HIS A 56 5.83 -3.43 1.12
C HIS A 56 6.98 -2.72 0.37
N LEU A 57 6.62 -1.72 -0.45
CA LEU A 57 7.56 -0.84 -1.15
C LEU A 57 7.06 0.60 -1.10
N ASP A 58 7.88 1.52 -0.60
CA ASP A 58 7.62 2.96 -0.69
C ASP A 58 8.73 3.67 -1.48
N PRO A 59 8.48 4.05 -2.75
CA PRO A 59 9.48 4.71 -3.57
C PRO A 59 9.80 6.13 -3.12
N CYS A 60 8.91 6.77 -2.35
CA CYS A 60 9.13 8.13 -1.84
C CYS A 60 10.16 8.15 -0.72
N GLU A 61 10.23 7.05 0.02
CA GLU A 61 11.08 6.91 1.20
C GLU A 61 12.26 5.95 0.96
N ASN A 62 12.38 5.39 -0.25
CA ASN A 62 13.30 4.31 -0.58
C ASN A 62 13.19 3.14 0.41
N ALA A 63 11.96 2.80 0.80
CA ALA A 63 11.68 1.81 1.83
C ALA A 63 11.31 0.46 1.21
N PHE A 64 11.84 -0.61 1.79
CA PHE A 64 11.61 -1.99 1.37
C PHE A 64 11.27 -2.83 2.59
N ASP A 65 10.11 -3.47 2.57
CA ASP A 65 9.64 -4.43 3.58
C ASP A 65 9.56 -3.89 5.02
N THR A 66 9.30 -2.59 5.17
CA THR A 66 9.09 -1.91 6.46
C THR A 66 7.66 -1.35 6.61
N PRO A 67 6.61 -2.19 6.52
CA PRO A 67 5.22 -1.72 6.45
C PRO A 67 4.79 -0.87 7.66
N LYS A 68 5.31 -1.11 8.87
CA LYS A 68 4.85 -0.38 10.06
C LYS A 68 5.48 1.00 10.19
N MET A 69 6.40 1.39 9.29
CA MET A 69 7.08 2.69 9.33
C MET A 69 6.15 3.89 9.43
N TYR A 70 4.96 3.79 8.86
CA TYR A 70 3.97 4.85 8.90
C TYR A 70 3.42 5.07 10.32
N GLU A 71 3.07 4.00 11.03
CA GLU A 71 2.56 4.07 12.39
C GLU A 71 3.70 4.30 13.40
N SER A 72 4.76 3.51 13.35
CA SER A 72 5.84 3.54 14.35
C SER A 72 6.90 4.61 14.11
N GLY A 73 7.22 4.90 12.85
CA GLY A 73 8.23 5.90 12.49
C GLY A 73 7.64 7.30 12.39
N TRP A 74 6.55 7.46 11.64
CA TRP A 74 5.95 8.78 11.41
C TRP A 74 4.91 9.16 12.45
N GLY A 75 4.40 8.21 13.23
CA GLY A 75 3.30 8.45 14.16
C GLY A 75 1.95 8.66 13.45
N LYS A 76 1.75 8.11 12.24
CA LYS A 76 0.48 8.23 11.54
C LYS A 76 -0.62 7.46 12.28
N GLN A 77 -1.75 8.12 12.47
CA GLN A 77 -2.97 7.51 13.00
C GLN A 77 -3.80 6.87 11.87
N LEU A 78 -3.29 5.76 11.32
CA LEU A 78 -3.93 5.03 10.22
C LEU A 78 -5.39 4.64 10.53
N THR A 79 -6.19 4.44 9.47
CA THR A 79 -7.61 4.01 9.56
C THR A 79 -7.91 2.82 8.66
N TYR A 80 -7.86 3.01 7.35
CA TYR A 80 -8.08 1.98 6.34
C TYR A 80 -6.97 2.04 5.30
N VAL A 81 -6.43 0.87 4.98
CA VAL A 81 -5.44 0.72 3.90
C VAL A 81 -5.94 -0.34 2.94
N PHE A 82 -6.11 0.04 1.67
CA PHE A 82 -6.60 -0.84 0.61
C PHE A 82 -5.52 -1.06 -0.43
N ALA A 83 -5.40 -2.31 -0.88
CA ALA A 83 -4.55 -2.70 -1.97
C ALA A 83 -5.38 -2.98 -3.22
N HIS A 84 -4.92 -2.49 -4.37
CA HIS A 84 -5.59 -2.66 -5.66
C HIS A 84 -4.62 -3.20 -6.70
N SER A 85 -5.04 -4.21 -7.47
CA SER A 85 -4.31 -4.71 -8.63
C SER A 85 -5.27 -4.97 -9.78
N CYS A 86 -4.74 -5.51 -10.89
CA CYS A 86 -5.58 -6.01 -11.98
C CYS A 86 -6.31 -7.33 -11.64
N GLU A 87 -5.96 -7.98 -10.53
CA GLU A 87 -6.45 -9.30 -10.16
C GLU A 87 -7.38 -9.26 -8.94
N GLU A 88 -7.26 -8.25 -8.08
CA GLU A 88 -8.03 -8.15 -6.83
C GLU A 88 -7.98 -6.75 -6.21
N THR A 89 -8.91 -6.50 -5.30
CA THR A 89 -8.87 -5.47 -4.26
C THR A 89 -8.91 -6.17 -2.90
N VAL A 90 -8.05 -5.76 -1.97
CA VAL A 90 -7.95 -6.38 -0.63
C VAL A 90 -7.76 -5.27 0.41
N GLU A 91 -8.34 -5.43 1.59
CA GLU A 91 -7.98 -4.60 2.72
C GLU A 91 -6.72 -5.16 3.39
N VAL A 92 -5.67 -4.35 3.47
CA VAL A 92 -4.35 -4.75 3.98
C VAL A 92 -3.97 -4.02 5.27
N THR A 93 -4.90 -3.31 5.91
CA THR A 93 -4.67 -2.47 7.10
C THR A 93 -3.86 -3.18 8.20
N GLN A 94 -4.13 -4.46 8.48
CA GLN A 94 -3.43 -5.23 9.51
C GLN A 94 -1.92 -5.33 9.29
N ARG A 95 -1.46 -5.29 8.03
CA ARG A 95 -0.03 -5.31 7.68
C ARG A 95 0.70 -4.08 8.22
N TYR A 96 0.02 -2.94 8.26
CA TYR A 96 0.57 -1.61 8.49
C TYR A 96 0.42 -1.11 9.92
N THR A 97 -0.08 -1.94 10.84
CA THR A 97 -0.25 -1.59 12.26
C THR A 97 0.25 -2.69 13.20
N SER A 98 0.77 -2.25 14.34
CA SER A 98 1.04 -3.09 15.51
C SER A 98 0.01 -2.88 16.62
N LYS A 99 -0.87 -1.88 16.47
CA LYS A 99 -1.81 -1.39 17.48
C LYS A 99 -3.24 -1.52 16.97
N TRP A 100 -3.59 -2.73 16.52
CA TRP A 100 -4.91 -3.01 15.94
C TRP A 100 -6.09 -2.53 16.81
N PRO A 101 -6.13 -2.77 18.14
CA PRO A 101 -7.23 -2.28 18.98
C PRO A 101 -7.39 -0.75 18.96
N GLU A 102 -6.29 0.01 18.95
CA GLU A 102 -6.32 1.47 18.89
C GLU A 102 -6.81 1.94 17.51
N LEU A 103 -6.33 1.29 16.45
CA LEU A 103 -6.71 1.60 15.08
C LEU A 103 -8.20 1.35 14.82
N GLN A 104 -8.74 0.25 15.33
CA GLN A 104 -10.16 -0.09 15.21
C GLN A 104 -11.07 1.02 15.73
N SER A 105 -10.70 1.70 16.82
CA SER A 105 -11.49 2.82 17.36
C SER A 105 -11.64 4.01 16.38
N ARG A 106 -10.73 4.15 15.41
CA ARG A 106 -10.74 5.23 14.41
C ARG A 106 -11.51 4.87 13.13
N ARG A 107 -11.92 3.61 12.97
CA ARG A 107 -12.61 3.09 11.78
C ARG A 107 -14.10 3.41 11.79
N MET A 108 -14.44 4.69 11.64
CA MET A 108 -15.83 5.17 11.76
C MET A 108 -16.52 5.51 10.42
N LEU A 109 -15.80 5.42 9.29
CA LEU A 109 -16.32 5.82 7.98
C LEU A 109 -17.41 4.89 7.42
N ALA A 110 -17.30 3.58 7.71
CA ALA A 110 -18.25 2.57 7.27
C ALA A 110 -18.26 1.39 8.25
N SER A 111 -19.30 0.56 8.23
CA SER A 111 -19.28 -0.69 8.99
C SER A 111 -18.33 -1.70 8.34
N GLU A 112 -17.67 -2.51 9.17
CA GLU A 112 -16.77 -3.57 8.67
C GLU A 112 -17.48 -4.51 7.69
N THR A 113 -18.74 -4.88 7.99
CA THR A 113 -19.56 -5.69 7.10
C THR A 113 -19.75 -5.05 5.73
N TRP A 114 -20.00 -3.74 5.68
CA TRP A 114 -20.17 -3.02 4.41
C TRP A 114 -18.87 -2.99 3.61
N VAL A 115 -17.73 -2.73 4.26
CA VAL A 115 -16.40 -2.74 3.61
C VAL A 115 -16.11 -4.11 3.00
N GLN A 116 -16.34 -5.19 3.77
CA GLN A 116 -16.13 -6.56 3.29
C GLN A 116 -17.05 -6.91 2.10
N GLN A 117 -18.32 -6.52 2.14
CA GLN A 117 -19.26 -6.72 1.04
C GLN A 117 -18.86 -5.95 -0.23
N LEU A 118 -18.37 -4.71 -0.09
CA LEU A 118 -17.88 -3.92 -1.20
C LEU A 118 -16.65 -4.57 -1.86
N ILE A 119 -15.69 -5.03 -1.06
CA ILE A 119 -14.51 -5.74 -1.56
C ILE A 119 -14.92 -7.03 -2.28
N GLN A 120 -15.82 -7.81 -1.68
CA GLN A 120 -16.29 -9.07 -2.28
C GLN A 120 -16.99 -8.85 -3.63
N SER A 121 -17.90 -7.88 -3.71
CA SER A 121 -18.62 -7.56 -4.95
C SER A 121 -17.68 -7.01 -6.04
N THR A 122 -16.70 -6.20 -5.65
CA THR A 122 -15.64 -5.73 -6.57
C THR A 122 -14.82 -6.90 -7.11
N ASN A 123 -14.36 -7.79 -6.23
CA ASN A 123 -13.57 -8.97 -6.62
C ASN A 123 -14.35 -9.97 -7.45
N ALA A 124 -15.67 -10.14 -7.23
CA ALA A 124 -16.50 -11.00 -8.07
C ALA A 124 -16.47 -10.57 -9.55
N THR A 125 -16.48 -9.26 -9.79
CA THR A 125 -16.39 -8.69 -11.15
C THR A 125 -15.02 -8.95 -11.78
N VAL A 126 -13.94 -8.79 -11.00
CA VAL A 126 -12.57 -9.04 -11.46
C VAL A 126 -12.36 -10.52 -11.76
N PHE A 127 -12.77 -11.41 -10.84
CA PHE A 127 -12.62 -12.85 -10.98
C PHE A 127 -13.40 -13.41 -12.17
N GLY A 128 -14.52 -12.82 -12.55
CA GLY A 128 -15.25 -13.18 -13.77
C GLY A 128 -14.44 -12.99 -15.06
N ARG A 129 -13.38 -12.17 -15.04
CA ARG A 129 -12.50 -11.90 -16.19
C ARG A 129 -11.22 -12.74 -16.17
N LEU A 130 -10.91 -13.40 -15.07
CA LEU A 130 -9.70 -14.19 -14.89
C LEU A 130 -9.92 -15.63 -15.37
N SER A 131 -8.88 -16.23 -15.96
CA SER A 131 -8.86 -17.67 -16.22
C SER A 131 -8.95 -18.48 -14.92
N GLU A 132 -9.31 -19.76 -15.02
CA GLU A 132 -9.34 -20.64 -13.84
C GLU A 132 -7.97 -20.74 -13.16
N THR A 133 -6.89 -20.84 -13.93
CA THR A 133 -5.52 -20.89 -13.41
C THR A 133 -5.16 -19.61 -12.65
N GLN A 134 -5.47 -18.44 -13.22
CA GLN A 134 -5.22 -17.15 -12.55
C GLN A 134 -6.03 -17.04 -11.24
N ARG A 135 -7.31 -17.45 -11.26
CA ARG A 135 -8.14 -17.43 -10.05
C ARG A 135 -7.55 -18.29 -8.93
N ARG A 136 -7.08 -19.50 -9.24
CA ARG A 136 -6.44 -20.38 -8.26
C ARG A 136 -5.19 -19.74 -7.65
N ILE A 137 -4.33 -19.14 -8.48
CA ILE A 137 -3.13 -18.43 -8.01
C ILE A 137 -3.51 -17.30 -7.03
N VAL A 138 -4.48 -16.47 -7.39
CA VAL A 138 -4.94 -15.36 -6.53
C VAL A 138 -5.52 -15.88 -5.22
N GLN A 139 -6.36 -16.93 -5.27
CA GLN A 139 -6.94 -17.54 -4.07
C GLN A 139 -5.88 -18.14 -3.14
N ASP A 140 -4.86 -18.81 -3.69
CA ASP A 140 -3.74 -19.35 -2.92
C ASP A 140 -2.94 -18.23 -2.25
N ARG A 141 -2.67 -17.13 -2.96
CA ARG A 141 -2.00 -15.94 -2.41
C ARG A 141 -2.82 -15.30 -1.29
N GLN A 142 -4.13 -15.13 -1.47
CA GLN A 142 -5.04 -14.62 -0.44
C GLN A 142 -5.06 -15.51 0.80
N ALA A 143 -5.05 -16.85 0.63
CA ALA A 143 -5.00 -17.77 1.75
C ALA A 143 -3.71 -17.62 2.57
N ARG A 144 -2.56 -17.50 1.89
CA ARG A 144 -1.26 -17.26 2.55
C ARG A 144 -1.21 -15.91 3.26
N GLU A 145 -1.70 -14.86 2.61
CA GLU A 145 -1.76 -13.51 3.19
C GLU A 145 -2.60 -13.48 4.47
N ARG A 146 -3.76 -14.15 4.50
CA ARG A 146 -4.57 -14.26 5.72
C ARG A 146 -3.82 -14.94 6.88
N ILE A 147 -3.06 -15.99 6.59
CA ILE A 147 -2.25 -16.69 7.59
C ILE A 147 -1.11 -15.80 8.08
N GLU A 148 -0.41 -15.14 7.15
CA GLU A 148 0.68 -14.20 7.45
C GLU A 148 0.22 -13.07 8.38
N LEU A 149 -0.88 -12.38 8.03
CA LEU A 149 -1.39 -11.24 8.79
C LEU A 149 -1.82 -11.64 10.21
N ALA A 150 -2.38 -12.85 10.36
CA ALA A 150 -2.73 -13.38 11.68
C ALA A 150 -1.50 -13.72 12.54
N GLN A 151 -0.34 -13.99 11.93
CA GLN A 151 0.91 -14.33 12.65
C GLN A 151 1.78 -13.10 12.98
N GLN A 152 1.66 -12.03 12.20
CA GLN A 152 2.51 -10.83 12.32
C GLN A 152 1.92 -9.72 13.21
N GLU A 153 0.81 -9.98 13.89
CA GLU A 153 0.20 -9.02 14.81
C GLU A 153 1.21 -8.58 15.89
N GLY A 154 1.44 -7.26 16.01
CA GLY A 154 2.30 -6.67 17.04
C GLY A 154 3.82 -6.68 16.81
N GLN A 155 4.34 -7.33 15.76
CA GLN A 155 5.81 -7.45 15.56
C GLN A 155 6.43 -6.25 14.80
N LEU A 156 7.38 -5.52 15.40
CA LEU A 156 8.11 -4.44 14.71
C LEU A 156 9.49 -4.91 14.24
N GLN A 157 9.86 -4.56 13.01
CA GLN A 157 11.18 -4.83 12.43
C GLN A 157 12.14 -3.65 12.61
N PRO A 158 13.47 -3.91 12.68
CA PRO A 158 14.48 -2.86 12.61
C PRO A 158 14.33 -2.06 11.30
N GLY A 159 14.22 -0.73 11.40
CA GLY A 159 14.01 0.16 10.26
C GLY A 159 12.60 0.76 10.16
N GLU A 160 11.61 0.19 10.86
CA GLU A 160 10.25 0.73 10.91
C GLU A 160 10.10 1.94 11.86
N GLN A 161 11.18 2.39 12.48
CA GLN A 161 11.19 3.54 13.39
C GLN A 161 11.88 4.77 12.77
N LEU A 162 12.17 4.74 11.47
CA LEU A 162 12.77 5.87 10.79
C LEU A 162 11.76 7.02 10.63
N PRO A 163 12.17 8.28 10.86
CA PRO A 163 11.31 9.43 10.64
C PRO A 163 11.05 9.63 9.14
N ARG A 164 9.96 10.33 8.83
CA ARG A 164 9.59 10.69 7.46
C ARG A 164 10.69 11.50 6.79
N GLN A 165 11.04 11.15 5.55
CA GLN A 165 11.90 11.97 4.73
C GLN A 165 11.12 13.16 4.17
N THR A 166 11.70 14.35 4.26
CA THR A 166 11.14 15.55 3.62
C THR A 166 11.89 15.84 2.34
N GLY A 167 11.16 16.16 1.26
CA GLY A 167 11.79 16.51 -0.01
C GLY A 167 12.70 17.75 0.07
N ASP A 168 13.55 17.91 -0.95
CA ASP A 168 14.57 18.96 -1.00
C ASP A 168 14.01 20.37 -0.76
N LEU A 169 14.77 21.21 -0.05
CA LEU A 169 14.35 22.55 0.34
C LEU A 169 13.97 23.42 -0.87
N GLN A 170 14.77 23.37 -1.96
CA GLN A 170 14.49 24.13 -3.18
C GLN A 170 13.18 23.66 -3.84
N TRP A 171 12.92 22.36 -3.86
CA TRP A 171 11.68 21.77 -4.38
C TRP A 171 10.46 22.25 -3.60
N ARG A 172 10.55 22.26 -2.27
CA ARG A 172 9.47 22.75 -1.39
C ARG A 172 9.23 24.26 -1.52
N GLN A 173 10.30 25.05 -1.64
CA GLN A 173 10.22 26.51 -1.82
C GLN A 173 9.53 26.90 -3.12
N GLN A 174 9.89 26.26 -4.24
CA GLN A 174 9.26 26.52 -5.54
C GLN A 174 7.75 26.26 -5.53
N ARG A 175 7.28 25.41 -4.63
CA ARG A 175 5.87 25.00 -4.51
C ARG A 175 5.11 25.69 -3.38
N GLY A 176 5.75 26.58 -2.62
CA GLY A 176 5.12 27.22 -1.46
C GLY A 176 4.80 26.25 -0.31
N GLU A 177 5.51 25.13 -0.22
CA GLU A 177 5.35 24.08 0.80
C GLU A 177 6.27 24.32 2.03
N MET A 178 6.74 25.55 2.18
CA MET A 178 7.36 26.05 3.40
C MET A 178 6.20 26.43 4.33
N GLY A 179 5.96 25.62 5.36
CA GLY A 179 4.97 25.95 6.39
C GLY A 179 5.22 27.36 6.94
N LYS A 180 4.17 28.06 7.36
CA LYS A 180 4.34 29.29 8.13
C LYS A 180 5.01 28.92 9.46
N GLU A 181 6.11 29.61 9.78
CA GLU A 181 6.77 29.53 11.10
C GLU A 181 5.78 29.82 12.24
#